data_AF-A0A2W4W6N2-F1
#
_entry.id   AF-A0A2W4W6N2-F1
#
_cell.length_a   1.000
_cell.length_b   1.000
_cell.length_c   1.000
_cell.angle_alpha   90.00
_cell.angle_beta   90.00
_cell.angle_gamma   90.00
#
_symmetry.space_group_name_H-M   'P 1'
#
loop_
_entity.id
_entity.type
_entity.pdbx_description
1 polymer ?
#
loop_
_entity_poly.entity_id
_entity_poly.type
_entity_poly.pdbx_seq_one_letter_code
_entity_poly.pdbx_strand_id
1 'polypeptide(L)'
;MLKDAVAIPSNYENGAWQISLTFNNKGSDLFTKVTREIAGTGLALGIFLNEKSISSPTVDSEYQGKGITGGRAVITGYFTQELATELASQLRAGSLPK
;
A
#
# COMPACT_ATOMS: atom_id res chain seq x y z
N MET A 1 -10.91 5.49 1.72
CA MET A 1 -10.49 4.59 2.81
C MET A 1 -10.06 3.26 2.24
N LEU A 2 -9.20 2.55 2.97
CA LEU A 2 -8.89 1.16 2.65
C LEU A 2 -10.17 0.34 2.89
N LYS A 3 -10.50 -0.53 1.93
CA LYS A 3 -11.65 -1.43 1.95
C LYS A 3 -11.22 -2.83 2.41
N ASP A 4 -10.06 -3.29 1.96
CA ASP A 4 -9.54 -4.61 2.28
C ASP A 4 -8.02 -4.66 2.18
N ALA A 5 -7.41 -5.60 2.91
CA ALA A 5 -5.99 -5.95 2.81
C ALA A 5 -5.82 -7.45 2.99
N VAL A 6 -5.07 -8.07 2.07
CA VAL A 6 -4.90 -9.53 2.04
C VAL A 6 -3.44 -9.87 1.75
N ALA A 7 -2.90 -10.84 2.49
CA ALA A 7 -1.60 -11.42 2.20
C ALA A 7 -1.69 -12.37 1.00
N ILE A 8 -0.83 -12.20 0.01
CA ILE A 8 -0.77 -13.04 -1.18
C ILE A 8 0.69 -13.44 -1.47
N PRO A 9 0.92 -14.58 -2.15
CA PRO A 9 2.24 -14.94 -2.64
C PRO A 9 2.81 -13.81 -3.50
N SER A 10 4.10 -13.54 -3.33
CA SER A 10 4.84 -12.52 -4.07
C SER A 10 5.68 -13.18 -5.16
N ASN A 11 5.76 -12.51 -6.31
CA ASN A 11 6.66 -12.86 -7.40
C ASN A 11 7.94 -12.01 -7.38
N TYR A 12 8.09 -11.10 -6.42
CA TYR A 12 9.27 -10.24 -6.28
C TYR A 12 10.40 -10.99 -5.55
N GLU A 13 11.64 -10.73 -5.96
CA GLU A 13 12.84 -11.33 -5.32
C GLU A 13 12.95 -11.00 -3.83
N ASN A 14 12.30 -9.91 -3.42
CA ASN A 14 12.38 -9.28 -2.11
C ASN A 14 11.61 -10.05 -1.01
N GLY A 15 10.94 -11.15 -1.31
CA GLY A 15 10.17 -11.91 -0.33
C GLY A 15 9.10 -12.81 -0.96
N ALA A 16 8.75 -13.89 -0.25
CA ALA A 16 7.78 -14.88 -0.72
C ALA A 16 6.32 -14.40 -0.60
N TRP A 17 6.06 -13.32 0.16
CA TRP A 17 4.73 -12.78 0.40
C TRP A 17 4.69 -11.26 0.29
N GLN A 18 3.52 -10.74 -0.09
CA GLN A 18 3.21 -9.32 -0.19
C GLN A 18 1.79 -9.05 0.29
N ILE A 19 1.45 -7.78 0.50
CA ILE A 19 0.13 -7.37 0.98
C ILE A 19 -0.58 -6.61 -0.13
N SER A 20 -1.68 -7.16 -0.62
CA SER A 20 -2.55 -6.52 -1.59
C SER A 20 -3.57 -5.65 -0.88
N LEU A 21 -3.61 -4.37 -1.22
CA LEU A 21 -4.54 -3.37 -0.71
C LEU A 21 -5.64 -3.11 -1.73
N THR A 22 -6.88 -3.05 -1.27
CA THR A 22 -8.03 -2.60 -2.06
C THR A 22 -8.67 -1.41 -1.38
N PHE A 23 -8.87 -0.32 -2.11
CA PHE A 23 -9.53 0.88 -1.64
C PHE A 23 -11.00 0.92 -2.09
N ASN A 24 -11.83 1.63 -1.33
CA ASN A 24 -13.13 2.07 -1.83
C ASN A 24 -12.99 3.30 -2.74
N ASN A 25 -14.05 3.74 -3.42
CA ASN A 25 -14.01 4.87 -4.36
C ASN A 25 -13.31 6.11 -3.77
N LYS A 26 -13.76 6.56 -2.60
CA LYS A 26 -13.14 7.70 -1.88
C LYS A 26 -11.65 7.47 -1.59
N GLY A 27 -11.26 6.25 -1.23
CA GLY A 27 -9.85 5.90 -0.98
C GLY A 27 -9.01 5.87 -2.24
N SER A 28 -9.57 5.33 -3.33
CA SER A 28 -8.95 5.31 -4.64
C SER A 28 -8.69 6.74 -5.11
N ASP A 29 -9.64 7.65 -4.97
CA ASP A 29 -9.49 9.04 -5.39
C ASP A 29 -8.40 9.77 -4.60
N LEU A 30 -8.40 9.60 -3.27
CA LEU A 30 -7.36 10.17 -2.40
C LEU A 30 -5.98 9.60 -2.70
N PHE A 31 -5.89 8.28 -2.87
CA PHE A 31 -4.64 7.59 -3.19
C PHE A 31 -4.10 8.04 -4.56
N THR A 32 -4.96 8.12 -5.56
CA THR A 32 -4.61 8.63 -6.90
C THR A 32 -4.10 10.06 -6.81
N LYS A 33 -4.78 10.92 -6.04
CA LYS A 33 -4.36 12.31 -5.87
C LYS A 33 -2.98 12.43 -5.22
N VAL A 34 -2.76 11.75 -4.10
CA VAL A 34 -1.47 11.80 -3.38
C VAL A 34 -0.35 11.24 -4.25
N THR A 35 -0.54 10.07 -4.84
CA THR A 35 0.48 9.43 -5.70
C THR A 35 0.81 10.29 -6.91
N ARG A 36 -0.17 10.98 -7.50
CA ARG A 36 0.04 11.94 -8.59
C ARG A 36 0.94 13.10 -8.18
N GLU A 37 0.80 13.61 -6.96
CA GLU A 37 1.55 14.76 -6.45
C GLU A 37 3.01 14.39 -6.11
N ILE A 38 3.24 13.17 -5.61
CA ILE A 38 4.58 12.72 -5.17
C ILE A 38 5.35 11.94 -6.24
N ALA A 39 4.70 11.45 -7.29
CA ALA A 39 5.34 10.67 -8.35
C ALA A 39 6.53 11.41 -8.99
N GLY A 40 7.68 10.72 -9.07
CA GLY A 40 8.90 11.27 -9.67
C GLY A 40 9.61 12.36 -8.84
N THR A 41 9.10 12.71 -7.66
CA THR A 41 9.71 13.73 -6.78
C THR A 41 10.80 13.17 -5.86
N GLY A 42 10.88 11.84 -5.74
CA GLY A 42 11.71 11.16 -4.73
C GLY A 42 11.11 11.13 -3.33
N LEU A 43 9.91 11.71 -3.13
CA LEU A 43 9.18 11.59 -1.87
C LEU A 43 8.66 10.16 -1.70
N ALA A 44 8.78 9.66 -0.46
CA ALA A 44 8.28 8.35 -0.08
C ALA A 44 6.85 8.45 0.46
N LEU A 45 6.01 7.50 0.06
CA LEU A 45 4.70 7.27 0.65
C LEU A 45 4.86 6.38 1.89
N GLY A 46 5.00 6.98 3.06
CA GLY A 46 5.13 6.23 4.31
C GLY A 46 3.86 5.44 4.65
N ILE A 47 4.01 4.13 4.82
CA ILE A 47 2.97 3.24 5.32
C ILE A 47 3.29 2.93 6.77
N PHE A 48 2.40 3.37 7.66
CA PHE A 48 2.56 3.26 9.10
C PHE A 48 1.49 2.38 9.72
N LEU A 49 1.86 1.68 10.77
CA LEU A 49 0.96 0.87 11.57
C LEU A 49 1.36 0.95 13.04
N ASN A 50 0.43 1.36 13.92
CA ASN A 50 0.71 1.60 15.34
C ASN A 50 1.99 2.43 15.54
N GLU A 51 2.11 3.53 14.78
CA GLU A 51 3.27 4.45 14.78
C GLU A 51 4.60 3.86 14.28
N LYS A 52 4.63 2.58 13.88
CA LYS A 52 5.80 1.96 13.25
C LYS A 52 5.73 2.10 11.73
N SER A 53 6.82 2.55 11.13
CA SER A 53 6.99 2.53 9.67
C SER A 53 7.15 1.09 9.21
N ILE A 54 6.26 0.64 8.31
CA ILE A 54 6.25 -0.71 7.74
C ILE A 54 6.95 -0.72 6.38
N SER A 55 6.68 0.30 5.57
CA SER A 55 7.36 0.51 4.29
C SER A 55 7.28 1.98 3.92
N SER A 56 8.22 2.43 3.10
CA SER A 56 8.27 3.80 2.60
C SER A 56 8.59 3.80 1.10
N PRO A 57 7.74 3.19 0.25
CA PRO A 57 7.97 3.14 -1.18
C PRO A 57 7.93 4.53 -1.81
N THR A 58 8.76 4.74 -2.83
CA THR A 58 8.63 5.89 -3.74
C THR A 58 7.59 5.59 -4.80
N VAL A 59 7.01 6.64 -5.38
CA VAL A 59 6.13 6.51 -6.55
C VAL A 59 6.92 6.89 -7.80
N ASP A 60 6.98 5.96 -8.75
CA ASP A 60 7.75 6.13 -9.98
C ASP A 60 7.23 7.28 -10.84
N SER A 61 8.14 7.89 -11.62
CA SER A 61 7.84 9.06 -12.46
C SER A 61 6.80 8.80 -13.54
N GLU A 62 6.56 7.54 -13.92
CA GLU A 62 5.50 7.17 -14.87
C GLU A 62 4.09 7.55 -14.39
N TYR A 63 3.91 7.66 -13.07
CA TYR A 63 2.64 8.05 -12.46
C TYR A 63 2.51 9.57 -12.30
N GLN A 64 3.51 10.36 -12.72
CA GLN A 64 3.45 11.81 -12.64
C GLN A 64 2.29 12.36 -13.48
N GLY A 65 1.49 13.25 -12.89
CA GLY A 65 0.33 13.83 -13.54
C GLY A 65 -0.90 12.91 -13.66
N LYS A 66 -0.77 11.60 -13.42
CA LYS A 66 -1.88 10.62 -13.48
C LYS A 66 -2.23 10.02 -12.11
N GLY A 67 -1.23 9.69 -11.32
CA GLY A 67 -1.36 8.91 -10.08
C GLY A 67 -1.62 7.43 -10.34
N ILE A 68 -1.57 6.64 -9.26
CA ILE A 68 -1.91 5.21 -9.30
C ILE A 68 -3.43 5.08 -9.20
N THR A 69 -4.06 4.79 -10.34
CA THR A 69 -5.51 4.63 -10.47
C THR A 69 -5.96 3.18 -10.27
N GLY A 70 -7.27 2.96 -10.10
CA GLY A 70 -7.87 1.61 -10.04
C GLY A 70 -8.02 1.04 -8.63
N GLY A 71 -7.70 1.84 -7.60
CA GLY A 71 -8.02 1.55 -6.21
C GLY A 71 -7.29 0.34 -5.65
N ARG A 72 -6.12 -0.01 -6.19
CA ARG A 72 -5.31 -1.12 -5.71
C ARG A 72 -3.86 -0.68 -5.53
N ALA A 73 -3.21 -1.24 -4.53
CA ALA A 73 -1.79 -1.06 -4.28
C ALA A 73 -1.21 -2.33 -3.66
N VAL A 74 0.10 -2.49 -3.73
CA VAL A 74 0.80 -3.65 -3.17
C VAL A 74 1.91 -3.16 -2.27
N ILE A 75 2.00 -3.72 -1.06
CA ILE A 75 3.12 -3.51 -0.15
C ILE A 75 4.06 -4.70 -0.33
N THR A 76 5.28 -4.42 -0.79
CA THR A 76 6.33 -5.41 -0.97
C THR A 76 7.40 -5.27 0.12
N GLY A 77 8.11 -6.35 0.39
CA GLY A 77 9.14 -6.44 1.41
C GLY A 77 9.48 -7.88 1.74
N TYR A 78 10.43 -8.08 2.65
CA TYR A 78 10.86 -9.40 3.13
C TYR A 78 9.85 -9.98 4.12
N PHE A 79 8.64 -10.28 3.64
CA PHE A 79 7.58 -10.84 4.46
C PHE A 79 7.54 -12.36 4.36
N THR A 80 7.41 -13.01 5.53
CA THR A 80 6.92 -14.39 5.61
C THR A 80 5.40 -14.41 5.47
N GLN A 81 4.81 -15.60 5.30
CA GLN A 81 3.36 -15.75 5.26
C GLN A 81 2.68 -15.20 6.52
N GLU A 82 3.23 -15.55 7.68
CA GLU A 82 2.72 -15.17 8.99
C GLU A 82 2.78 -13.66 9.15
N LEU A 83 3.92 -13.05 8.83
CA LEU A 83 4.11 -11.61 8.95
C LEU A 83 3.18 -10.83 7.99
N ALA A 84 3.05 -11.28 6.74
CA ALA A 84 2.15 -10.65 5.77
C ALA A 84 0.68 -10.76 6.21
N THR A 85 0.28 -11.92 6.75
CA THR A 85 -1.09 -12.17 7.21
C THR A 85 -1.43 -11.32 8.43
N GLU A 86 -0.53 -11.26 9.40
CA GLU A 86 -0.67 -10.42 10.59
C GLU A 86 -0.78 -8.94 10.19
N LEU A 87 0.11 -8.48 9.32
CA LEU A 87 0.10 -7.10 8.83
C LEU A 87 -1.19 -6.77 8.08
N ALA A 88 -1.66 -7.65 7.19
CA ALA A 88 -2.93 -7.49 6.49
C ALA A 88 -4.13 -7.41 7.46
N SER A 89 -4.12 -8.23 8.51
CA SER A 89 -5.14 -8.19 9.57
C SER A 89 -5.16 -6.85 10.29
N GLN A 90 -3.99 -6.37 10.72
CA GLN A 90 -3.86 -5.09 11.42
C GLN A 90 -4.24 -3.90 10.54
N LEU A 91 -3.89 -3.90 9.25
CA LEU A 91 -4.28 -2.86 8.29
C LEU A 91 -5.80 -2.77 8.13
N ARG A 92 -6.50 -3.92 8.07
CA ARG A 92 -7.97 -3.94 8.06
C ARG A 92 -8.53 -3.40 9.37
N ALA A 93 -7.96 -3.80 10.50
CA ALA A 93 -8.41 -3.34 11.82
C ALA A 93 -8.28 -1.81 11.98
N GLY A 94 -7.18 -1.21 11.54
CA GLY A 94 -6.96 0.24 11.59
C GLY A 94 -7.77 1.04 10.56
N SER A 95 -8.27 0.38 9.51
CA SER A 95 -9.03 1.01 8.43
C SER A 95 -10.54 0.90 8.59
N LEU A 96 -11.01 0.19 9.63
CA LEU A 96 -12.42 0.11 9.96
C LEU A 96 -12.95 1.53 10.24
N PRO A 97 -13.95 2.01 9.48
CA PRO A 97 -14.62 3.25 9.84
C PRO A 97 -15.32 3.05 11.19
N LYS A 98 -15.03 3.91 12.16
CA LYS A 98 -15.91 4.11 13.31
C LYS A 98 -17.15 4.90 12.91
#